data_AF-A0A3Q3VV71-F1
#
_entry.id   AF-A0A3Q3VV71-F1
#
_cell.length_a   1.000
_cell.length_b   1.000
_cell.length_c   1.000
_cell.angle_alpha   90.00
_cell.angle_beta   90.00
_cell.angle_gamma   90.00
#
_symmetry.space_group_name_H-M   'P 1'
#
loop_
_entity.id
_entity.type
_entity.pdbx_description
1 polymer ?
#
loop_
_entity_poly.entity_id
_entity_poly.type
_entity_poly.pdbx_seq_one_letter_code
_entity_poly.pdbx_strand_id
1 'polypeptide(L)'
;EFKKKFSNASGGPEPTKSGPFSKVVSSTGMYETKMGSVTVQAVTGDITKETTDVIVNSSNDKFSLKSGVSKAILDAAGQAVEDECHDLGAQPHAGIIMTQPGNLSCKKIIHVVAGTTPVRIKAAVTDALQMCVKNSYTSVAFPALGTGQGSVQVKNVADAMLDAVIDVLSQNSSTTLNTIRIVIFQPKMLKEFYHSMQQREATDPKAPSWFGNITGKIKGKILFPSFFGGSADKQQQEEDFVIVPMKVDPAFFHICGGSQASVASAKQRINDLISKQWDSNRIPCHATLQFSDADRWRITNIQKAMSVSISTDISQGQTSLTIEGLSKDVLRASSEISEMVRKAKEEEDLKNKIEIAGDVVAWQYQQGTLFQNFDLKTTYELEQAYLKKLPSVKVTIQGQPFTVQMPSGPATDDQGQTLKIQRYDKIKVGEDVPAHWDIMPVDASCLAVTITEGTAEHTEVQSLFQATCGNTITKIERIQNPLLWKSLQILKCDMERRNGHQGNERRLFHGTSEDIVAAINERGFNRNYAGKNAAVYGNGTYFAVKASYSAHNTYSKPNNGEKRMYLCRVLTGDYTLGKKHMDLPPNKDPNSADIFDSLVDNKDNPNMFIIFHDHQAYPEYLITFKKQ
;
A
#
# COMPACT_ATOMS: atom_id res chain seq x y z
N GLU A 1 -20.53 53.16 14.21
CA GLU A 1 -19.64 54.23 13.69
C GLU A 1 -18.20 53.79 13.36
N PHE A 2 -17.72 52.63 13.83
CA PHE A 2 -16.38 52.13 13.48
C PHE A 2 -16.24 51.68 12.01
N LYS A 3 -17.30 51.13 11.40
CA LYS A 3 -17.33 50.73 9.97
C LYS A 3 -17.54 51.89 8.96
N LYS A 4 -17.62 53.14 9.42
CA LYS A 4 -17.70 54.33 8.55
C LYS A 4 -16.35 55.06 8.36
N LYS A 5 -15.27 54.63 9.04
CA LYS A 5 -13.98 55.34 9.07
C LYS A 5 -12.80 54.65 8.36
N PHE A 6 -12.97 53.46 7.80
CA PHE A 6 -11.88 52.74 7.11
C PHE A 6 -12.37 52.11 5.80
N SER A 7 -12.64 52.94 4.81
CA SER A 7 -12.73 52.53 3.39
C SER A 7 -11.37 52.72 2.75
N ASN A 8 -10.77 51.64 2.25
CA ASN A 8 -9.45 51.52 1.61
C ASN A 8 -8.30 51.07 2.52
N ALA A 9 -8.27 49.77 2.80
CA ALA A 9 -7.02 49.01 2.80
C ALA A 9 -7.27 47.77 1.92
N SER A 10 -6.81 47.85 0.68
CA SER A 10 -6.79 46.75 -0.28
C SER A 10 -5.98 45.59 0.29
N GLY A 11 -6.66 44.49 0.62
CA GLY A 11 -6.00 43.21 0.86
C GLY A 11 -5.28 42.80 -0.42
N GLY A 12 -3.96 42.63 -0.34
CA GLY A 12 -3.18 42.00 -1.40
C GLY A 12 -3.69 40.58 -1.66
N PRO A 13 -3.53 40.05 -2.89
CA PRO A 13 -4.05 38.73 -3.22
C PRO A 13 -3.32 37.66 -2.39
N GLU A 14 -4.10 36.85 -1.68
CA GLU A 14 -3.63 35.54 -1.22
C GLU A 14 -3.23 34.69 -2.45
N PRO A 15 -2.08 33.98 -2.43
CA PRO A 15 -1.66 33.18 -3.56
C PRO A 15 -2.54 31.93 -3.68
N THR A 16 -3.44 31.92 -4.65
CA THR A 16 -4.11 30.71 -5.15
C THR A 16 -3.07 29.78 -5.79
N LYS A 17 -2.78 28.63 -5.17
CA LYS A 17 -1.92 27.60 -5.77
C LYS A 17 -2.66 26.88 -6.91
N SER A 18 -2.51 27.37 -8.14
CA SER A 18 -2.75 26.60 -9.36
C SER A 18 -1.47 25.84 -9.75
N GLY A 19 -1.55 24.54 -10.05
CA GLY A 19 -0.42 23.79 -10.61
C GLY A 19 0.03 24.31 -12.00
N PRO A 20 1.28 24.06 -12.42
CA PRO A 20 1.85 24.63 -13.65
C PRO A 20 1.44 23.92 -14.95
N PHE A 21 0.87 22.71 -14.87
CA PHE A 21 0.46 21.93 -16.03
C PHE A 21 -1.01 22.17 -16.39
N SER A 22 -1.31 22.11 -17.69
CA SER A 22 -2.69 21.99 -18.15
C SER A 22 -3.28 20.63 -17.72
N LYS A 23 -4.57 20.45 -17.97
CA LYS A 23 -5.21 19.13 -17.82
C LYS A 23 -4.44 18.06 -18.60
N VAL A 24 -4.18 16.92 -17.97
CA VAL A 24 -3.50 15.80 -18.61
C VAL A 24 -4.48 15.09 -19.54
N VAL A 25 -4.07 14.90 -20.79
CA VAL A 25 -4.80 14.14 -21.81
C VAL A 25 -4.22 12.74 -21.88
N SER A 26 -5.10 11.74 -21.82
CA SER A 26 -4.73 10.33 -21.89
C SER A 26 -5.06 9.75 -23.27
N SER A 27 -4.13 8.97 -23.82
CA SER A 27 -4.30 8.18 -25.03
C SER A 27 -3.58 6.83 -24.87
N THR A 28 -3.82 5.86 -25.76
CA THR A 28 -3.26 4.51 -25.62
C THR A 28 -1.74 4.54 -25.54
N GLY A 29 -1.19 4.23 -24.36
CA GLY A 29 0.26 4.19 -24.11
C GLY A 29 0.96 5.55 -23.97
N MET A 30 0.22 6.67 -23.90
CA MET A 30 0.78 8.01 -23.79
C MET A 30 -0.10 8.94 -22.93
N TYR A 31 0.53 9.67 -22.03
CA TYR A 31 -0.04 10.80 -21.31
C TYR A 31 0.63 12.09 -21.74
N GLU A 32 -0.17 13.13 -21.95
CA GLU A 32 0.29 14.42 -22.45
C GLU A 32 -0.26 15.56 -21.59
N THR A 33 0.56 16.57 -21.33
CA THR A 33 0.11 17.86 -20.80
C THR A 33 0.91 19.00 -21.42
N LYS A 34 0.56 20.24 -21.11
CA LYS A 34 1.27 21.44 -21.53
C LYS A 34 1.70 22.27 -20.34
N MET A 35 2.89 22.87 -20.46
CA MET A 35 3.35 23.96 -19.60
C MET A 35 3.69 25.14 -20.49
N GLY A 36 2.85 26.17 -20.47
CA GLY A 36 2.91 27.23 -21.48
C GLY A 36 2.67 26.66 -22.88
N SER A 37 3.58 26.93 -23.82
CA SER A 37 3.55 26.40 -25.19
C SER A 37 4.20 25.03 -25.37
N VAL A 38 4.85 24.49 -24.33
CA VAL A 38 5.64 23.25 -24.42
C VAL A 38 4.77 22.05 -24.08
N THR A 39 4.77 21.06 -24.97
CA THR A 39 4.12 19.77 -24.76
C THR A 39 5.03 18.84 -23.96
N VAL A 40 4.53 18.30 -22.84
CA VAL A 40 5.22 17.33 -21.98
C VAL A 40 4.51 15.99 -22.09
N GLN A 41 5.22 14.96 -22.52
CA GLN A 41 4.69 13.62 -22.77
C GLN A 41 5.38 12.59 -21.88
N ALA A 42 4.61 11.65 -21.34
CA ALA A 42 5.10 10.36 -20.87
C ALA A 42 4.54 9.28 -21.81
N VAL A 43 5.40 8.50 -22.45
CA VAL A 43 5.00 7.52 -23.48
C VAL A 43 5.72 6.20 -23.28
N THR A 44 5.01 5.09 -23.49
CA THR A 44 5.64 3.77 -23.54
C THR A 44 6.39 3.61 -24.87
N GLY A 45 7.68 3.27 -24.82
CA GLY A 45 8.47 3.13 -26.04
C GLY A 45 9.92 2.73 -25.82
N ASP A 46 10.64 2.55 -26.93
CA ASP A 46 12.08 2.34 -26.98
C ASP A 46 12.78 3.64 -27.40
N ILE A 47 13.62 4.18 -26.51
CA ILE A 47 14.30 5.45 -26.73
C ILE A 47 15.22 5.43 -27.97
N THR A 48 15.70 4.25 -28.39
CA THR A 48 16.52 4.12 -29.60
C THR A 48 15.72 4.32 -30.89
N LYS A 49 14.38 4.36 -30.80
CA LYS A 49 13.46 4.58 -31.93
C LYS A 49 12.89 6.00 -31.98
N GLU A 50 13.27 6.85 -31.03
CA GLU A 50 12.79 8.23 -30.98
C GLU A 50 13.36 9.08 -32.10
N THR A 51 12.53 10.02 -32.57
CA THR A 51 12.84 10.95 -33.66
C THR A 51 12.92 12.40 -33.20
N THR A 52 13.00 12.62 -31.88
CA THR A 52 13.23 13.95 -31.30
C THR A 52 14.60 14.50 -31.73
N ASP A 53 14.78 15.82 -31.69
CA ASP A 53 16.05 16.45 -32.04
C ASP A 53 17.19 15.89 -31.17
N VAL A 54 16.90 15.65 -29.89
CA VAL A 54 17.86 15.14 -28.93
C VAL A 54 17.30 13.91 -28.22
N ILE A 55 18.14 12.90 -27.98
CA ILE A 55 17.85 11.87 -26.98
C ILE A 55 18.86 11.95 -25.83
N VAL A 56 18.45 11.54 -24.65
CA VAL A 56 19.30 11.55 -23.46
C VAL A 56 19.73 10.12 -23.09
N ASN A 57 21.02 9.94 -22.88
CA ASN A 57 21.62 8.71 -22.39
C ASN A 57 22.06 8.88 -20.93
N SER A 58 21.71 7.91 -20.07
CA SER A 58 22.19 7.82 -18.69
C SER A 58 23.50 7.04 -18.63
N SER A 59 24.61 7.68 -18.33
CA SER A 59 25.95 7.05 -18.31
C SER A 59 26.67 7.14 -16.97
N ASN A 60 27.91 6.64 -16.93
CA ASN A 60 28.84 6.76 -15.81
C ASN A 60 29.80 7.96 -16.01
N ASP A 61 30.65 8.25 -15.01
CA ASP A 61 31.59 9.37 -15.05
C ASP A 61 32.61 9.31 -16.20
N LYS A 62 32.75 8.14 -16.86
CA LYS A 62 33.64 7.93 -18.01
C LYS A 62 32.89 7.85 -19.34
N PHE A 63 31.59 8.11 -19.34
CA PHE A 63 30.66 8.00 -20.48
C PHE A 63 30.72 6.67 -21.26
N SER A 64 31.20 5.60 -20.66
CA SER A 64 31.44 4.29 -21.28
C SER A 64 30.52 3.20 -20.75
N LEU A 65 29.38 3.58 -20.17
CA LEU A 65 28.47 2.64 -19.53
C LEU A 65 27.81 1.72 -20.57
N LYS A 66 28.19 0.44 -20.59
CA LYS A 66 27.58 -0.59 -21.45
C LYS A 66 26.57 -1.45 -20.70
N SER A 67 25.69 -0.81 -19.93
CA SER A 67 24.57 -1.47 -19.25
C SER A 67 23.26 -0.69 -19.41
N GLY A 68 22.13 -1.38 -19.25
CA GLY A 68 20.80 -0.79 -19.28
C GLY A 68 20.53 0.03 -20.55
N VAL A 69 19.93 1.21 -20.37
CA VAL A 69 19.60 2.12 -21.47
C VAL A 69 20.84 2.62 -22.22
N SER A 70 21.97 2.79 -21.54
CA SER A 70 23.21 3.23 -22.19
C SER A 70 23.77 2.18 -23.13
N LYS A 71 23.70 0.89 -22.75
CA LYS A 71 24.04 -0.19 -23.69
C LYS A 71 23.15 -0.13 -24.94
N ALA A 72 21.83 -0.01 -24.76
CA ALA A 72 20.89 0.02 -25.87
C ALA A 72 21.16 1.21 -26.81
N ILE A 73 21.39 2.40 -26.26
CA ILE A 73 21.70 3.60 -27.04
C ILE A 73 23.05 3.47 -27.76
N LEU A 74 24.11 3.02 -27.08
CA LEU A 74 25.45 2.89 -27.70
C LEU A 74 25.47 1.79 -28.78
N ASP A 75 24.84 0.64 -28.52
CA ASP A 75 24.71 -0.43 -29.51
C ASP A 75 23.96 0.06 -30.77
N ALA A 76 22.91 0.86 -30.58
CA ALA A 76 22.10 1.39 -31.67
C ALA A 76 22.78 2.56 -32.39
N ALA A 77 23.56 3.40 -31.68
CA ALA A 77 24.29 4.54 -32.25
C ALA A 77 25.55 4.11 -33.02
N GLY A 78 26.23 3.05 -32.56
CA GLY A 78 27.43 2.49 -33.18
C GLY A 78 28.75 3.06 -32.65
N GLN A 79 29.86 2.46 -33.11
CA GLN A 79 31.20 2.70 -32.57
C GLN A 79 31.65 4.17 -32.62
N ALA A 80 31.26 4.92 -33.65
CA ALA A 80 31.64 6.33 -33.79
C ALA A 80 31.19 7.19 -32.58
N VAL A 81 30.03 6.87 -31.98
CA VAL A 81 29.53 7.58 -30.80
C VAL A 81 30.27 7.15 -29.54
N GLU A 82 30.67 5.88 -29.44
CA GLU A 82 31.51 5.42 -28.32
C GLU A 82 32.89 6.11 -28.32
N ASP A 83 33.51 6.25 -29.50
CA ASP A 83 34.80 6.91 -29.65
C ASP A 83 34.69 8.41 -29.28
N GLU A 84 33.63 9.08 -29.73
CA GLU A 84 33.36 10.48 -29.35
C GLU A 84 33.08 10.62 -27.84
N CYS A 85 32.38 9.66 -27.22
CA CYS A 85 32.18 9.64 -25.76
C CYS A 85 33.50 9.48 -25.00
N HIS A 86 34.40 8.65 -25.50
CA HIS A 86 35.73 8.46 -24.92
C HIS A 86 36.54 9.76 -25.00
N ASP A 87 36.58 10.40 -26.16
CA ASP A 87 37.38 11.61 -26.40
C ASP A 87 36.85 12.83 -25.61
N LEU A 88 35.52 12.99 -25.54
CA LEU A 88 34.88 14.04 -24.74
C LEU A 88 34.94 13.74 -23.24
N GLY A 89 34.82 12.47 -22.84
CA GLY A 89 34.94 12.03 -21.46
C GLY A 89 36.35 12.14 -20.88
N ALA A 90 37.37 12.22 -21.73
CA ALA A 90 38.75 12.47 -21.32
C ALA A 90 39.03 13.96 -21.02
N GLN A 91 38.15 14.87 -21.43
CA GLN A 91 38.27 16.31 -21.20
C GLN A 91 37.51 16.73 -19.93
N PRO A 92 37.87 17.87 -19.30
CA PRO A 92 37.10 18.38 -18.17
C PRO A 92 35.61 18.60 -18.52
N HIS A 93 34.72 17.96 -17.77
CA HIS A 93 33.28 18.02 -17.99
C HIS A 93 32.50 18.10 -16.67
N ALA A 94 31.30 18.69 -16.71
CA ALA A 94 30.42 18.83 -15.54
C ALA A 94 29.51 17.61 -15.30
N GLY A 95 29.87 16.44 -15.83
CA GLY A 95 29.02 15.23 -15.78
C GLY A 95 27.99 15.16 -16.90
N ILE A 96 28.18 15.96 -17.96
CA ILE A 96 27.36 16.00 -19.16
C ILE A 96 28.23 16.24 -20.40
N ILE A 97 27.97 15.50 -21.48
CA ILE A 97 28.59 15.69 -22.80
C ILE A 97 27.54 15.55 -23.92
N MET A 98 27.84 16.06 -25.12
CA MET A 98 26.97 15.95 -26.30
C MET A 98 27.75 15.39 -27.48
N THR A 99 27.22 14.37 -28.13
CA THR A 99 27.81 13.66 -29.27
C THR A 99 26.92 13.73 -30.50
N GLN A 100 27.46 13.33 -31.65
CA GLN A 100 26.71 13.05 -32.86
C GLN A 100 25.76 11.85 -32.67
N PRO A 101 24.70 11.72 -33.49
CA PRO A 101 23.67 10.70 -33.29
C PRO A 101 24.10 9.29 -33.73
N GLY A 102 25.21 9.17 -34.47
CA GLY A 102 25.61 7.91 -35.10
C GLY A 102 24.52 7.40 -36.03
N ASN A 103 24.06 6.17 -35.81
CA ASN A 103 23.00 5.53 -36.59
C ASN A 103 21.57 5.82 -36.07
N LEU A 104 21.41 6.63 -35.02
CA LEU A 104 20.09 6.97 -34.47
C LEU A 104 19.41 8.08 -35.27
N SER A 105 18.08 8.14 -35.22
CA SER A 105 17.27 9.10 -35.99
C SER A 105 17.17 10.51 -35.38
N CYS A 106 17.82 10.75 -34.24
CA CYS A 106 17.91 12.06 -33.61
C CYS A 106 19.03 12.92 -34.24
N LYS A 107 19.12 14.20 -33.86
CA LYS A 107 20.20 15.10 -34.32
C LYS A 107 21.42 15.05 -33.40
N LYS A 108 21.23 14.80 -32.10
CA LYS A 108 22.29 14.71 -31.08
C LYS A 108 21.93 13.76 -29.96
N ILE A 109 22.95 13.24 -29.28
CA ILE A 109 22.79 12.48 -28.04
C ILE A 109 23.43 13.29 -26.91
N ILE A 110 22.69 13.47 -25.81
CA ILE A 110 23.22 14.05 -24.58
C ILE A 110 23.50 12.91 -23.60
N HIS A 111 24.73 12.78 -23.14
CA HIS A 111 25.09 11.78 -22.13
C HIS A 111 25.20 12.46 -20.77
N VAL A 112 24.42 12.01 -19.79
CA VAL A 112 24.39 12.57 -18.42
C VAL A 112 24.78 11.55 -17.38
N VAL A 113 25.45 12.00 -16.32
CA VAL A 113 25.68 11.21 -15.11
C VAL A 113 24.55 11.45 -14.11
N ALA A 114 23.43 10.74 -14.28
CA ALA A 114 22.21 10.96 -13.50
C ALA A 114 22.29 10.54 -12.02
N GLY A 115 23.22 9.66 -11.65
CA GLY A 115 23.31 9.11 -10.30
C GLY A 115 22.10 8.25 -9.90
N THR A 116 21.96 7.97 -8.60
CA THR A 116 20.94 7.06 -8.03
C THR A 116 20.08 7.71 -6.95
N THR A 117 19.99 9.05 -6.93
CA THR A 117 19.13 9.78 -5.99
C THR A 117 18.22 10.76 -6.74
N PRO A 118 16.99 11.03 -6.26
CA PRO A 118 16.07 11.98 -6.91
C PRO A 118 16.70 13.36 -7.14
N VAL A 119 17.52 13.84 -6.20
CA VAL A 119 18.23 15.11 -6.33
C VAL A 119 19.20 15.12 -7.52
N ARG A 120 19.98 14.05 -7.71
CA ARG A 120 20.91 13.94 -8.84
C ARG A 120 20.19 13.73 -10.17
N ILE A 121 19.07 12.99 -10.17
CA ILE A 121 18.23 12.80 -11.35
C ILE A 121 17.63 14.15 -11.78
N LYS A 122 17.07 14.92 -10.84
CA LYS A 122 16.57 16.27 -11.10
C LYS A 122 17.66 17.15 -11.71
N ALA A 123 18.86 17.17 -11.13
CA ALA A 123 19.99 17.94 -11.65
C ALA A 123 20.36 17.53 -13.09
N ALA A 124 20.47 16.23 -13.37
CA ALA A 124 20.82 15.74 -14.71
C ALA A 124 19.76 16.07 -15.77
N VAL A 125 18.47 16.02 -15.43
CA VAL A 125 17.39 16.48 -16.33
C VAL A 125 17.48 17.98 -16.55
N THR A 126 17.71 18.76 -15.50
CA THR A 126 17.89 20.22 -15.58
C THR A 126 19.03 20.57 -16.54
N ASP A 127 20.21 19.96 -16.37
CA ASP A 127 21.39 20.25 -17.18
C ASP A 127 21.16 19.89 -18.66
N ALA A 128 20.53 18.73 -18.93
CA ALA A 128 20.20 18.32 -20.29
C ALA A 128 19.18 19.26 -20.96
N LEU A 129 18.13 19.67 -20.24
CA LEU A 129 17.14 20.63 -20.75
C LEU A 129 17.78 22.00 -21.00
N GLN A 130 18.60 22.51 -20.08
CA GLN A 130 19.32 23.77 -20.27
C GLN A 130 20.25 23.71 -21.48
N MET A 131 20.92 22.59 -21.69
CA MET A 131 21.76 22.39 -22.87
C MET A 131 20.92 22.35 -24.15
N CYS A 132 19.70 21.80 -24.12
CA CYS A 132 18.78 21.85 -25.26
C CYS A 132 18.34 23.28 -25.58
N VAL A 133 17.98 24.07 -24.55
CA VAL A 133 17.61 25.49 -24.70
C VAL A 133 18.77 26.29 -25.27
N LYS A 134 19.98 26.15 -24.70
CA LYS A 134 21.19 26.87 -25.14
C LYS A 134 21.54 26.60 -26.60
N ASN A 135 21.30 25.37 -27.08
CA ASN A 135 21.60 24.97 -28.45
C ASN A 135 20.38 25.07 -29.39
N SER A 136 19.28 25.70 -28.95
CA SER A 136 18.09 25.95 -29.75
C SER A 136 17.41 24.70 -30.35
N TYR A 137 17.45 23.57 -29.63
CA TYR A 137 16.70 22.37 -30.03
C TYR A 137 15.20 22.52 -29.73
N THR A 138 14.37 21.84 -30.51
CA THR A 138 12.91 21.94 -30.43
C THR A 138 12.25 20.75 -29.75
N SER A 139 12.94 19.61 -29.66
CA SER A 139 12.43 18.43 -28.97
C SER A 139 13.52 17.58 -28.31
N VAL A 140 13.19 16.97 -27.17
CA VAL A 140 14.11 16.09 -26.44
C VAL A 140 13.37 14.89 -25.85
N ALA A 141 13.97 13.70 -25.94
CA ALA A 141 13.49 12.48 -25.32
C ALA A 141 14.42 12.01 -24.19
N PHE A 142 13.85 11.77 -23.02
CA PHE A 142 14.53 11.22 -21.85
C PHE A 142 14.06 9.79 -21.60
N PRO A 143 14.94 8.88 -21.17
CA PRO A 143 14.49 7.63 -20.56
C PRO A 143 14.08 7.92 -19.10
N ALA A 144 13.37 7.00 -18.46
CA ALA A 144 13.11 7.07 -17.02
C ALA A 144 14.42 6.91 -16.19
N LEU A 145 15.16 8.00 -16.01
CA LEU A 145 16.51 8.02 -15.43
C LEU A 145 16.52 7.41 -14.02
N GLY A 146 17.42 6.46 -13.77
CA GLY A 146 17.60 5.85 -12.44
C GLY A 146 16.65 4.70 -12.08
N THR A 147 15.67 4.35 -12.92
CA THR A 147 14.71 3.24 -12.66
C THR A 147 15.26 1.84 -12.98
N GLY A 148 16.33 1.74 -13.77
CA GLY A 148 17.01 0.48 -14.09
C GLY A 148 18.01 0.05 -13.01
N GLN A 149 19.31 0.01 -13.33
CA GLN A 149 20.36 -0.36 -12.36
C GLN A 149 20.47 0.60 -11.16
N GLY A 150 19.86 1.78 -11.22
CA GLY A 150 19.85 2.73 -10.11
C GLY A 150 18.87 2.39 -8.98
N SER A 151 17.91 1.49 -9.21
CA SER A 151 16.92 1.02 -8.22
C SER A 151 16.16 2.13 -7.48
N VAL A 152 15.99 3.30 -8.08
CA VAL A 152 15.21 4.41 -7.50
C VAL A 152 13.72 4.14 -7.71
N GLN A 153 12.91 4.34 -6.67
CA GLN A 153 11.46 4.20 -6.77
C GLN A 153 10.89 5.08 -7.91
N VAL A 154 10.08 4.46 -8.77
CA VAL A 154 9.57 5.09 -10.01
C VAL A 154 8.82 6.39 -9.74
N LYS A 155 8.03 6.46 -8.65
CA LYS A 155 7.36 7.69 -8.22
C LYS A 155 8.34 8.84 -7.99
N ASN A 156 9.43 8.59 -7.26
CA ASN A 156 10.43 9.62 -6.95
C ASN A 156 11.20 10.04 -8.21
N VAL A 157 11.39 9.12 -9.16
CA VAL A 157 11.95 9.46 -10.48
C VAL A 157 11.00 10.37 -11.27
N ALA A 158 9.71 9.99 -11.35
CA ALA A 158 8.70 10.78 -12.04
C ALA A 158 8.60 12.20 -11.47
N ASP A 159 8.54 12.33 -10.14
CA ASP A 159 8.51 13.61 -9.45
C ASP A 159 9.79 14.43 -9.73
N ALA A 160 10.97 13.84 -9.62
CA ALA A 160 12.23 14.52 -9.88
C ALA A 160 12.39 15.01 -11.33
N MET A 161 12.02 14.18 -12.30
CA MET A 161 12.10 14.54 -13.72
C MET A 161 11.10 15.65 -14.06
N LEU A 162 9.86 15.58 -13.56
CA LEU A 162 8.84 16.59 -13.82
C LEU A 162 9.09 17.90 -13.05
N ASP A 163 9.66 17.84 -11.84
CA ASP A 163 10.14 19.03 -11.13
C ASP A 163 11.25 19.74 -11.91
N ALA A 164 12.19 19.01 -12.52
CA ALA A 164 13.21 19.60 -13.38
C ALA A 164 12.61 20.28 -14.63
N VAL A 165 11.62 19.64 -15.26
CA VAL A 165 10.88 20.23 -16.38
C VAL A 165 10.22 21.55 -15.96
N ILE A 166 9.53 21.55 -14.82
CA ILE A 166 8.87 22.76 -14.29
C ILE A 166 9.89 23.86 -14.02
N ASP A 167 11.00 23.55 -13.34
CA ASP A 167 12.02 24.53 -12.99
C ASP A 167 12.63 25.17 -14.24
N VAL A 168 13.01 24.36 -15.24
CA VAL A 168 13.64 24.87 -16.46
C VAL A 168 12.66 25.68 -17.31
N LEU A 169 11.43 25.20 -17.50
CA LEU A 169 10.43 25.94 -18.28
C LEU A 169 9.99 27.23 -17.59
N SER A 170 9.94 27.27 -16.26
CA SER A 170 9.66 28.50 -15.50
C SER A 170 10.77 29.54 -15.65
N GLN A 171 12.04 29.10 -15.76
CA GLN A 171 13.19 29.97 -15.93
C GLN A 171 13.40 30.42 -17.39
N ASN A 172 12.79 29.74 -18.37
CA ASN A 172 13.01 29.96 -19.80
C ASN A 172 11.68 30.16 -20.55
N SER A 173 11.00 31.27 -20.28
CA SER A 173 9.69 31.61 -20.86
C SER A 173 9.69 31.77 -22.39
N SER A 174 10.87 32.00 -23.00
CA SER A 174 11.08 32.07 -24.46
C SER A 174 11.96 30.92 -24.96
N THR A 175 11.63 29.69 -24.56
CA THR A 175 12.34 28.48 -24.99
C THR A 175 12.01 28.08 -26.44
N THR A 176 12.97 27.47 -27.13
CA THR A 176 12.76 26.83 -28.44
C THR A 176 12.14 25.44 -28.33
N LEU A 177 12.13 24.85 -27.13
CA LEU A 177 11.58 23.53 -26.88
C LEU A 177 10.06 23.54 -27.04
N ASN A 178 9.56 22.74 -27.97
CA ASN A 178 8.14 22.49 -28.19
C ASN A 178 7.68 21.17 -27.57
N THR A 179 8.59 20.19 -27.43
CA THR A 179 8.24 18.85 -26.95
C THR A 179 9.31 18.27 -26.04
N ILE A 180 8.91 17.90 -24.82
CA ILE A 180 9.72 17.10 -23.89
C ILE A 180 9.02 15.77 -23.72
N ARG A 181 9.71 14.68 -24.05
CA ARG A 181 9.17 13.33 -23.99
C ARG A 181 9.93 12.50 -22.98
N ILE A 182 9.21 11.81 -22.10
CA ILE A 182 9.75 10.81 -21.19
C ILE A 182 9.32 9.45 -21.72
N VAL A 183 10.31 8.69 -22.20
CA VAL A 183 10.14 7.39 -22.82
C VAL A 183 10.28 6.29 -21.77
N ILE A 184 9.20 5.57 -21.59
CA ILE A 184 9.01 4.55 -20.57
C ILE A 184 9.14 3.18 -21.22
N PHE A 185 10.30 2.53 -21.03
CA PHE A 185 10.55 1.21 -21.63
C PHE A 185 9.69 0.09 -21.04
N GLN A 186 9.40 0.14 -19.73
CA GLN A 186 8.52 -0.83 -19.06
C GLN A 186 7.12 -0.21 -18.87
N PRO A 187 6.07 -0.64 -19.59
CA PRO A 187 4.76 0.01 -19.61
C PRO A 187 4.15 0.26 -18.22
N LYS A 188 4.38 -0.65 -17.27
CA LYS A 188 3.92 -0.53 -15.87
C LYS A 188 4.39 0.73 -15.14
N MET A 189 5.51 1.33 -15.53
CA MET A 189 6.04 2.55 -14.91
C MET A 189 5.27 3.81 -15.36
N LEU A 190 4.53 3.74 -16.48
CA LEU A 190 3.85 4.88 -17.08
C LEU A 190 2.81 5.51 -16.14
N LYS A 191 2.17 4.69 -15.30
CA LYS A 191 1.14 5.11 -14.33
C LYS A 191 1.67 6.08 -13.28
N GLU A 192 2.92 5.92 -12.84
CA GLU A 192 3.54 6.83 -11.85
C GLU A 192 3.87 8.20 -12.46
N PHE A 193 4.31 8.23 -13.72
CA PHE A 193 4.49 9.48 -14.46
C PHE A 193 3.16 10.19 -14.69
N TYR A 194 2.10 9.44 -14.99
CA TYR A 194 0.74 9.98 -15.08
C TYR A 194 0.28 10.62 -13.77
N HIS A 195 0.36 9.92 -12.64
CA HIS A 195 -0.04 10.48 -11.35
C HIS A 195 0.75 11.74 -11.00
N SER A 196 2.07 11.76 -11.25
CA SER A 196 2.89 12.95 -11.01
C SER A 196 2.48 14.12 -11.91
N MET A 197 2.12 13.87 -13.18
CA MET A 197 1.56 14.90 -14.07
C MET A 197 0.20 15.42 -13.55
N GLN A 198 -0.69 14.55 -13.07
CA GLN A 198 -2.01 14.95 -12.55
C GLN A 198 -1.91 15.81 -11.29
N GLN A 199 -0.98 15.50 -10.38
CA GLN A 199 -0.75 16.29 -9.17
C GLN A 199 -0.30 17.73 -9.45
N ARG A 200 0.10 18.01 -10.70
CA ARG A 200 0.64 19.29 -11.15
C ARG A 200 -0.32 20.06 -12.04
N GLU A 201 -1.55 19.59 -12.21
CA GLU A 201 -2.60 20.29 -12.97
C GLU A 201 -3.02 21.62 -12.30
N ALA A 202 -3.30 22.63 -13.13
CA ALA A 202 -3.90 23.88 -12.70
C ALA A 202 -5.36 23.66 -12.26
N THR A 203 -5.74 24.18 -11.09
CA THR A 203 -7.13 24.25 -10.63
C THR A 203 -7.87 25.38 -11.38
N ASP A 204 -9.03 25.06 -11.95
CA ASP A 204 -9.85 26.02 -12.71
C ASP A 204 -10.46 27.10 -11.77
N PRO A 205 -10.31 28.42 -12.02
CA PRO A 205 -10.86 29.49 -11.18
C PRO A 205 -12.40 29.59 -11.12
N LYS A 206 -13.16 28.64 -11.69
CA LYS A 206 -14.62 28.70 -11.82
C LYS A 206 -15.39 27.59 -11.09
N ALA A 207 -14.92 27.14 -9.93
CA ALA A 207 -15.75 26.36 -9.00
C ALA A 207 -16.22 27.27 -7.85
N PRO A 208 -17.55 27.45 -7.62
CA PRO A 208 -18.03 28.27 -6.53
C PRO A 208 -17.72 27.62 -5.18
N SER A 209 -17.07 28.41 -4.32
CA SER A 209 -16.89 28.18 -2.89
C SER A 209 -18.22 27.89 -2.19
N TRP A 210 -18.37 26.69 -1.64
CA TRP A 210 -19.43 26.36 -0.69
C TRP A 210 -18.87 26.38 0.74
N PHE A 211 -18.55 27.58 1.23
CA PHE A 211 -18.56 27.85 2.67
C PHE A 211 -19.36 29.13 2.91
N GLY A 212 -20.63 28.97 3.27
CA GLY A 212 -21.54 30.08 3.54
C GLY A 212 -22.79 29.62 4.30
N ASN A 213 -22.69 29.69 5.63
CA ASN A 213 -23.75 29.96 6.62
C ASN A 213 -25.13 29.29 6.46
N ILE A 214 -25.44 28.34 7.34
CA ILE A 214 -26.83 28.10 7.77
C ILE A 214 -26.88 27.97 9.29
N THR A 215 -27.23 29.06 9.94
CA THR A 215 -27.98 29.07 11.20
C THR A 215 -29.40 28.62 10.92
N GLY A 216 -29.93 27.62 11.65
CA GLY A 216 -31.38 27.40 11.77
C GLY A 216 -31.91 25.98 11.52
N LYS A 217 -31.97 25.20 12.59
CA LYS A 217 -33.04 24.26 13.01
C LYS A 217 -34.09 23.73 11.99
N ILE A 218 -34.11 22.38 11.92
CA ILE A 218 -35.28 21.44 12.03
C ILE A 218 -35.85 20.78 10.74
N LYS A 219 -35.54 19.46 10.69
CA LYS A 219 -36.34 18.26 10.33
C LYS A 219 -37.12 18.15 9.00
N GLY A 220 -36.77 17.11 8.25
CA GLY A 220 -37.74 16.09 7.78
C GLY A 220 -37.95 15.95 6.27
N LYS A 221 -37.34 14.89 5.69
CA LYS A 221 -37.71 14.12 4.48
C LYS A 221 -38.55 14.78 3.36
N ILE A 222 -37.94 15.00 2.19
CA ILE A 222 -38.45 14.79 0.79
C ILE A 222 -37.18 14.64 -0.10
N LEU A 223 -36.84 13.49 -0.69
CA LEU A 223 -37.16 12.95 -2.03
C LEU A 223 -36.73 13.80 -3.27
N PHE A 224 -35.69 13.31 -3.96
CA PHE A 224 -35.30 13.41 -5.40
C PHE A 224 -34.79 14.74 -6.00
N PRO A 225 -34.03 14.75 -7.14
CA PRO A 225 -33.75 13.64 -8.09
C PRO A 225 -32.26 13.41 -8.50
N SER A 226 -32.00 12.18 -8.94
CA SER A 226 -30.95 11.84 -9.91
C SER A 226 -31.25 12.48 -11.27
N PHE A 227 -30.25 13.02 -11.97
CA PHE A 227 -30.24 13.04 -13.45
C PHE A 227 -28.84 12.77 -14.00
N PHE A 228 -28.81 11.73 -14.82
CA PHE A 228 -27.70 11.18 -15.58
C PHE A 228 -27.32 12.04 -16.80
N GLY A 229 -26.07 11.84 -17.22
CA GLY A 229 -25.62 11.87 -18.61
C GLY A 229 -24.13 11.51 -18.60
N GLY A 230 -23.69 10.28 -18.85
CA GLY A 230 -24.15 9.30 -19.82
C GLY A 230 -23.19 9.30 -21.01
N SER A 231 -22.07 8.56 -20.89
CA SER A 231 -21.40 8.01 -22.07
C SER A 231 -20.61 6.75 -21.71
N ALA A 232 -21.19 5.63 -22.14
CA ALA A 232 -20.65 4.34 -22.55
C ALA A 232 -19.29 3.88 -22.00
N ASP A 233 -19.36 2.72 -21.34
CA ASP A 233 -18.39 1.62 -21.28
C ASP A 233 -17.04 1.84 -21.99
N LYS A 234 -15.98 1.76 -21.18
CA LYS A 234 -14.84 0.89 -21.44
C LYS A 234 -14.29 0.40 -20.10
N GLN A 235 -14.60 -0.86 -19.79
CA GLN A 235 -13.94 -1.65 -18.77
C GLN A 235 -12.41 -1.54 -18.97
N GLN A 236 -11.70 -0.97 -18.00
CA GLN A 236 -10.27 -1.20 -17.86
C GLN A 236 -10.12 -2.60 -17.26
N GLN A 237 -9.71 -3.55 -18.08
CA GLN A 237 -9.22 -4.85 -17.62
C GLN A 237 -8.03 -4.64 -16.68
N GLU A 238 -8.17 -5.07 -15.43
CA GLU A 238 -7.03 -5.34 -14.55
C GLU A 238 -6.20 -6.46 -15.21
N GLU A 239 -4.95 -6.19 -15.57
CA GLU A 239 -4.04 -7.24 -16.04
C GLU A 239 -3.65 -8.12 -14.85
N ASP A 240 -4.02 -9.40 -14.92
CA ASP A 240 -3.82 -10.40 -13.88
C ASP A 240 -2.35 -10.54 -13.44
N PHE A 241 -2.17 -10.81 -12.14
CA PHE A 241 -0.90 -11.17 -11.52
C PHE A 241 -0.42 -12.54 -12.01
N VAL A 242 0.42 -12.58 -13.06
CA VAL A 242 0.98 -13.83 -13.59
C VAL A 242 2.51 -13.77 -13.58
N ILE A 243 3.15 -14.56 -12.71
CA ILE A 243 4.59 -14.83 -12.80
C ILE A 243 4.81 -15.76 -13.98
N VAL A 244 5.59 -15.30 -14.95
CA VAL A 244 5.88 -16.08 -16.17
C VAL A 244 6.87 -17.19 -15.82
N PRO A 245 6.49 -18.47 -15.98
CA PRO A 245 7.40 -19.58 -15.75
C PRO A 245 8.59 -19.50 -16.69
N MET A 246 9.77 -19.90 -16.18
CA MET A 246 10.98 -19.91 -16.99
C MET A 246 10.82 -21.02 -18.03
N LYS A 247 10.74 -20.65 -19.32
CA LYS A 247 10.81 -21.63 -20.41
C LYS A 247 12.21 -22.23 -20.41
N VAL A 248 12.31 -23.51 -20.04
CA VAL A 248 13.55 -24.27 -20.15
C VAL A 248 13.57 -24.92 -21.52
N ASP A 249 14.66 -24.73 -22.27
CA ASP A 249 14.83 -25.41 -23.54
C ASP A 249 14.89 -26.94 -23.31
N PRO A 250 14.12 -27.74 -24.05
CA PRO A 250 14.10 -29.17 -23.85
C PRO A 250 15.48 -29.78 -24.14
N ALA A 251 16.01 -30.54 -23.17
CA ALA A 251 17.22 -31.33 -23.37
C ALA A 251 16.87 -32.59 -24.18
N PHE A 252 17.45 -32.71 -25.38
CA PHE A 252 17.27 -33.88 -26.23
C PHE A 252 18.34 -34.93 -25.96
N PHE A 253 17.93 -36.06 -25.40
CA PHE A 253 18.81 -37.22 -25.22
C PHE A 253 18.67 -38.17 -26.42
N HIS A 254 19.76 -38.39 -27.14
CA HIS A 254 19.87 -39.47 -28.11
C HIS A 254 20.49 -40.69 -27.41
N ILE A 255 19.70 -41.75 -27.25
CA ILE A 255 20.13 -42.96 -26.56
C ILE A 255 20.44 -44.02 -27.60
N CYS A 256 21.70 -44.46 -27.66
CA CYS A 256 22.15 -45.54 -28.52
C CYS A 256 22.56 -46.76 -27.68
N GLY A 257 22.26 -47.97 -28.15
CA GLY A 257 22.62 -49.20 -27.46
C GLY A 257 22.62 -50.39 -28.40
N GLY A 258 23.26 -51.48 -27.99
CA GLY A 258 23.40 -52.71 -28.80
C GLY A 258 22.09 -53.47 -29.05
N SER A 259 20.98 -53.08 -28.40
CA SER A 259 19.64 -53.61 -28.65
C SER A 259 18.55 -52.60 -28.25
N GLN A 260 17.35 -52.76 -28.81
CA GLN A 260 16.20 -51.93 -28.46
C GLN A 260 15.79 -52.09 -26.98
N ALA A 261 15.94 -53.29 -26.42
CA ALA A 261 15.67 -53.55 -25.00
C ALA A 261 16.62 -52.77 -24.08
N SER A 262 17.90 -52.69 -24.45
CA SER A 262 18.90 -51.90 -23.72
C SER A 262 18.59 -50.40 -23.78
N VAL A 263 18.16 -49.89 -24.95
CA VAL A 263 17.74 -48.49 -25.12
C VAL A 263 16.49 -48.18 -24.27
N ALA A 264 15.50 -49.07 -24.27
CA ALA A 264 14.28 -48.91 -23.47
C ALA A 264 14.57 -48.91 -21.96
N SER A 265 15.41 -49.83 -21.48
CA SER A 265 15.82 -49.90 -20.08
C SER A 265 16.59 -48.65 -19.65
N ALA A 266 17.51 -48.14 -20.49
CA ALA A 266 18.23 -46.90 -20.24
C ALA A 266 17.28 -45.69 -20.17
N LYS A 267 16.33 -45.59 -21.11
CA LYS A 267 15.30 -44.53 -21.11
C LYS A 267 14.46 -44.55 -19.84
N GLN A 268 14.00 -45.73 -19.41
CA GLN A 268 13.22 -45.88 -18.19
C GLN A 268 14.02 -45.45 -16.95
N ARG A 269 15.29 -45.88 -16.84
CA ARG A 269 16.14 -45.51 -15.72
C ARG A 269 16.42 -44.00 -15.64
N ILE A 270 16.57 -43.33 -16.79
CA ILE A 270 16.70 -41.87 -16.85
C ILE A 270 15.42 -41.20 -16.35
N ASN A 271 14.25 -41.66 -16.79
CA ASN A 271 12.96 -41.12 -16.33
C ASN A 271 12.74 -41.33 -14.83
N ASP A 272 13.09 -42.51 -14.29
CA ASP A 272 12.99 -42.80 -12.85
C ASP A 272 13.90 -41.88 -12.03
N LEU A 273 15.12 -41.61 -12.52
CA LEU A 273 16.06 -40.68 -11.86
C LEU A 273 15.55 -39.24 -11.90
N ILE A 274 15.02 -38.78 -13.03
CA ILE A 274 14.42 -37.45 -13.17
C ILE A 274 13.24 -37.33 -12.21
N SER A 275 12.32 -38.30 -12.21
CA SER A 275 11.12 -38.27 -11.37
C SER A 275 11.44 -38.34 -9.87
N LYS A 276 12.56 -38.97 -9.50
CA LYS A 276 13.01 -39.04 -8.10
C LYS A 276 13.69 -37.75 -7.62
N GLN A 277 14.26 -36.95 -8.52
CA GLN A 277 14.96 -35.70 -8.18
C GLN A 277 14.15 -34.44 -8.49
N TRP A 278 13.08 -34.56 -9.27
CA TRP A 278 12.13 -33.49 -9.53
C TRP A 278 11.16 -33.35 -8.37
N ASP A 279 10.92 -32.12 -7.93
CA ASP A 279 10.03 -31.78 -6.83
C ASP A 279 9.17 -30.57 -7.18
N SER A 280 8.07 -30.40 -6.45
CA SER A 280 7.15 -29.28 -6.60
C SER A 280 6.68 -28.82 -5.22
N ASN A 281 6.74 -27.51 -4.98
CA ASN A 281 6.24 -26.92 -3.75
C ASN A 281 5.33 -25.73 -4.04
N ARG A 282 4.25 -25.61 -3.25
CA ARG A 282 3.21 -24.61 -3.42
C ARG A 282 3.16 -23.69 -2.21
N ILE A 283 3.36 -22.40 -2.44
CA ILE A 283 3.32 -21.36 -1.41
C ILE A 283 2.05 -20.52 -1.60
N PRO A 284 1.11 -20.54 -0.65
CA PRO A 284 -0.04 -19.65 -0.69
C PRO A 284 0.42 -18.18 -0.68
N CYS A 285 -0.11 -17.38 -1.61
CA CYS A 285 0.09 -15.93 -1.63
C CYS A 285 -1.27 -15.26 -1.87
N HIS A 286 -1.56 -14.20 -1.15
CA HIS A 286 -2.85 -13.54 -1.25
C HIS A 286 -2.85 -12.55 -2.42
N ALA A 287 -3.97 -12.34 -3.10
CA ALA A 287 -4.02 -11.44 -4.26
C ALA A 287 -3.78 -9.96 -3.89
N THR A 288 -4.01 -9.56 -2.64
CA THR A 288 -3.65 -8.20 -2.16
C THR A 288 -2.17 -8.04 -1.83
N LEU A 289 -1.42 -9.15 -1.73
CA LEU A 289 0.05 -9.10 -1.67
C LEU A 289 0.55 -8.73 -3.07
N GLN A 290 0.41 -7.45 -3.39
CA GLN A 290 1.07 -6.85 -4.54
C GLN A 290 2.55 -6.88 -4.24
N PHE A 291 3.22 -7.95 -4.66
CA PHE A 291 4.67 -7.99 -4.68
C PHE A 291 5.17 -6.73 -5.37
N SER A 292 6.13 -6.04 -4.75
CA SER A 292 6.75 -4.89 -5.38
C SER A 292 7.48 -5.33 -6.65
N ASP A 293 7.85 -4.37 -7.50
CA ASP A 293 8.71 -4.69 -8.65
C ASP A 293 10.06 -5.30 -8.23
N ALA A 294 10.57 -4.93 -7.05
CA ALA A 294 11.77 -5.52 -6.48
C ALA A 294 11.53 -6.99 -6.08
N ASP A 295 10.36 -7.30 -5.53
CA ASP A 295 9.99 -8.68 -5.19
C ASP A 295 9.80 -9.53 -6.44
N ARG A 296 9.12 -9.02 -7.46
CA ARG A 296 8.97 -9.71 -8.76
C ARG A 296 10.33 -9.98 -9.42
N TRP A 297 11.23 -9.00 -9.37
CA TRP A 297 12.59 -9.17 -9.87
C TRP A 297 13.38 -10.20 -9.06
N ARG A 298 13.22 -10.19 -7.73
CA ARG A 298 13.86 -11.17 -6.85
C ARG A 298 13.35 -12.59 -7.12
N ILE A 299 12.04 -12.77 -7.32
CA ILE A 299 11.46 -14.07 -7.74
C ILE A 299 12.07 -14.51 -9.07
N THR A 300 12.18 -13.60 -10.04
CA THR A 300 12.83 -13.88 -11.34
C THR A 300 14.29 -14.30 -11.18
N ASN A 301 15.03 -13.70 -10.27
CA ASN A 301 16.41 -14.10 -9.99
C ASN A 301 16.50 -15.44 -9.28
N ILE A 302 15.56 -15.75 -8.38
CA ILE A 302 15.47 -17.08 -7.76
C ILE A 302 15.26 -18.15 -8.84
N GLN A 303 14.36 -17.91 -9.81
CA GLN A 303 14.17 -18.79 -10.97
C GLN A 303 15.49 -19.06 -11.72
N LYS A 304 16.24 -18.00 -12.03
CA LYS A 304 17.49 -18.11 -12.80
C LYS A 304 18.64 -18.72 -12.00
N ALA A 305 18.83 -18.28 -10.77
CA ALA A 305 19.97 -18.69 -9.95
C ALA A 305 19.84 -20.13 -9.44
N MET A 306 18.60 -20.58 -9.21
CA MET A 306 18.31 -21.91 -8.68
C MET A 306 17.79 -22.87 -9.76
N SER A 307 17.72 -22.43 -11.03
CA SER A 307 17.18 -23.22 -12.16
C SER A 307 15.80 -23.82 -11.86
N VAL A 308 14.95 -23.09 -11.15
CA VAL A 308 13.57 -23.50 -10.82
C VAL A 308 12.58 -22.77 -11.72
N SER A 309 11.49 -23.46 -12.07
CA SER A 309 10.31 -22.84 -12.67
C SER A 309 9.41 -22.33 -11.55
N ILE A 310 9.00 -21.07 -11.61
CA ILE A 310 8.04 -20.50 -10.66
C ILE A 310 6.88 -19.97 -11.48
N SER A 311 5.68 -20.40 -11.10
CA SER A 311 4.44 -20.01 -11.77
C SER A 311 3.41 -19.57 -10.74
N THR A 312 2.51 -18.70 -11.17
CA THR A 312 1.36 -18.34 -10.36
C THR A 312 0.21 -19.28 -10.69
N ASP A 313 -0.28 -19.99 -9.68
CA ASP A 313 -1.50 -20.77 -9.77
C ASP A 313 -2.62 -20.04 -9.04
N ILE A 314 -3.69 -19.74 -9.78
CA ILE A 314 -4.96 -19.26 -9.25
C ILE A 314 -5.90 -20.46 -9.26
N SER A 315 -6.10 -21.08 -8.10
CA SER A 315 -7.06 -22.18 -7.97
C SER A 315 -7.99 -21.94 -6.79
N GLN A 316 -9.30 -22.11 -7.03
CA GLN A 316 -10.36 -21.96 -6.02
C GLN A 316 -10.34 -20.61 -5.27
N GLY A 317 -9.95 -19.53 -5.95
CA GLY A 317 -9.93 -18.16 -5.39
C GLY A 317 -8.71 -17.83 -4.51
N GLN A 318 -7.74 -18.76 -4.40
CA GLN A 318 -6.50 -18.54 -3.66
C GLN A 318 -5.33 -18.50 -4.64
N THR A 319 -4.61 -17.39 -4.65
CA THR A 319 -3.37 -17.25 -5.42
C THR A 319 -2.26 -18.05 -4.70
N SER A 320 -1.37 -18.64 -5.47
CA SER A 320 -0.23 -19.38 -4.94
C SER A 320 0.91 -19.34 -5.92
N LEU A 321 2.13 -19.39 -5.41
CA LEU A 321 3.33 -19.59 -6.20
C LEU A 321 3.71 -21.07 -6.16
N THR A 322 3.74 -21.69 -7.33
CA THR A 322 4.18 -23.07 -7.51
C THR A 322 5.61 -23.06 -8.03
N ILE A 323 6.49 -23.76 -7.32
CA ILE A 323 7.93 -23.82 -7.56
C ILE A 323 8.27 -25.25 -7.94
N GLU A 324 8.81 -25.45 -9.15
CA GLU A 324 9.14 -26.76 -9.69
C GLU A 324 10.60 -26.82 -10.13
N GLY A 325 11.26 -27.95 -9.91
CA GLY A 325 12.66 -28.15 -10.29
C GLY A 325 13.32 -29.26 -9.48
N LEU A 326 14.65 -29.19 -9.32
CA LEU A 326 15.39 -30.16 -8.49
C LEU A 326 15.07 -29.95 -7.01
N SER A 327 14.84 -31.03 -6.24
CA SER A 327 14.34 -30.94 -4.86
C SER A 327 15.15 -30.01 -3.94
N LYS A 328 16.48 -30.01 -4.06
CA LYS A 328 17.37 -29.15 -3.26
C LYS A 328 17.15 -27.65 -3.55
N ASP A 329 16.93 -27.33 -4.81
CA ASP A 329 16.78 -25.96 -5.29
C ASP A 329 15.34 -25.47 -5.06
N VAL A 330 14.35 -26.35 -5.24
CA VAL A 330 12.95 -26.11 -4.85
C VAL A 330 12.85 -25.74 -3.37
N LEU A 331 13.50 -26.50 -2.47
CA LEU A 331 13.47 -26.22 -1.03
C LEU A 331 14.06 -24.85 -0.67
N ARG A 332 15.18 -24.48 -1.30
CA ARG A 332 15.84 -23.18 -1.09
C ARG A 332 15.02 -22.03 -1.63
N ALA A 333 14.55 -22.14 -2.87
CA ALA A 333 13.66 -21.17 -3.51
C ALA A 333 12.38 -20.97 -2.69
N SER A 334 11.80 -22.07 -2.19
CA SER A 334 10.60 -22.04 -1.37
C SER A 334 10.81 -21.28 -0.06
N SER A 335 11.96 -21.47 0.57
CA SER A 335 12.30 -20.78 1.82
C SER A 335 12.46 -19.27 1.61
N GLU A 336 13.15 -18.85 0.54
CA GLU A 336 13.30 -17.43 0.20
C GLU A 336 11.97 -16.76 -0.15
N ILE A 337 11.14 -17.43 -0.95
CA ILE A 337 9.84 -16.90 -1.37
C ILE A 337 8.86 -16.83 -0.20
N SER A 338 8.86 -17.81 0.69
CA SER A 338 8.02 -17.78 1.91
C SER A 338 8.36 -16.58 2.80
N GLU A 339 9.65 -16.26 2.95
CA GLU A 339 10.10 -15.08 3.69
C GLU A 339 9.69 -13.77 3.00
N MET A 340 9.72 -13.72 1.66
CA MET A 340 9.23 -12.55 0.91
C MET A 340 7.73 -12.34 1.11
N VAL A 341 6.92 -13.40 0.99
CA VAL A 341 5.47 -13.37 1.24
C VAL A 341 5.18 -12.86 2.66
N ARG A 342 5.92 -13.36 3.66
CA ARG A 342 5.78 -12.94 5.06
C ARG A 342 6.05 -11.44 5.23
N LYS A 343 7.13 -10.92 4.66
CA LYS A 343 7.50 -9.48 4.76
C LYS A 343 6.48 -8.57 4.08
N ALA A 344 6.03 -8.93 2.88
CA ALA A 344 5.02 -8.16 2.18
C ALA A 344 3.71 -8.06 2.98
N LYS A 345 3.32 -9.15 3.67
CA LYS A 345 2.15 -9.14 4.58
C LYS A 345 2.34 -8.21 5.77
N GLU A 346 3.52 -8.21 6.37
CA GLU A 346 3.86 -7.33 7.50
C GLU A 346 3.85 -5.84 7.10
N GLU A 347 4.33 -5.52 5.89
CA GLU A 347 4.33 -4.16 5.36
C GLU A 347 2.91 -3.65 5.06
N GLU A 348 2.05 -4.49 4.46
CA GLU A 348 0.65 -4.16 4.20
C GLU A 348 -0.12 -3.93 5.51
N ASP A 349 0.03 -4.84 6.49
CA ASP A 349 -0.56 -4.69 7.82
C ASP A 349 -0.07 -3.41 8.53
N LEU A 350 1.21 -3.05 8.36
CA LEU A 350 1.77 -1.82 8.93
C LEU A 350 1.19 -0.57 8.25
N LYS A 351 1.06 -0.58 6.92
CA LYS A 351 0.49 0.53 6.16
C LYS A 351 -0.95 0.80 6.59
N ASN A 352 -1.75 -0.25 6.73
CA ASN A 352 -3.13 -0.16 7.20
C ASN A 352 -3.20 0.45 8.61
N LYS A 353 -2.30 0.03 9.52
CA LYS A 353 -2.21 0.60 10.87
C LYS A 353 -1.81 2.08 10.88
N ILE A 354 -0.90 2.49 10.00
CA ILE A 354 -0.46 3.88 9.85
C ILE A 354 -1.60 4.76 9.37
N GLU A 355 -2.33 4.32 8.34
CA GLU A 355 -3.45 5.05 7.76
C GLU A 355 -4.57 5.26 8.79
N ILE A 356 -4.96 4.18 9.49
CA ILE A 356 -5.95 4.24 10.58
C ILE A 356 -5.52 5.20 11.69
N ALA A 357 -4.27 5.14 12.15
CA ALA A 357 -3.79 6.04 13.20
C ALA A 357 -3.83 7.50 12.76
N GLY A 358 -3.48 7.77 11.51
CA GLY A 358 -3.56 9.09 10.91
C GLY A 358 -4.98 9.65 10.85
N ASP A 359 -6.01 8.82 10.73
CA ASP A 359 -7.41 9.24 10.73
C ASP A 359 -7.95 9.51 12.15
N VAL A 360 -7.40 8.86 13.16
CA VAL A 360 -7.86 8.94 14.56
C VAL A 360 -7.21 10.09 15.34
N VAL A 361 -5.92 10.33 15.13
CA VAL A 361 -5.13 11.29 15.91
C VAL A 361 -4.28 12.14 14.98
N ALA A 362 -4.11 13.41 15.32
CA ALA A 362 -3.10 14.27 14.75
C ALA A 362 -2.06 14.59 15.81
N TRP A 363 -0.82 14.19 15.56
CA TRP A 363 0.30 14.76 16.29
C TRP A 363 0.80 15.97 15.51
N GLN A 364 1.11 17.05 16.23
CA GLN A 364 1.53 18.31 15.62
C GLN A 364 2.75 18.88 16.33
N TYR A 365 3.58 19.60 15.59
CA TYR A 365 4.69 20.37 16.13
C TYR A 365 4.53 21.85 15.78
N GLN A 366 5.04 22.71 16.66
CA GLN A 366 4.99 24.15 16.48
C GLN A 366 6.01 24.61 15.42
N GLN A 367 5.55 25.43 14.48
CA GLN A 367 6.39 26.16 13.52
C GLN A 367 5.97 27.64 13.52
N GLY A 368 6.78 28.48 14.18
CA GLY A 368 6.43 29.88 14.42
C GLY A 368 5.22 29.98 15.37
N THR A 369 4.13 30.62 14.92
CA THR A 369 2.87 30.71 15.67
C THR A 369 1.86 29.63 15.31
N LEU A 370 2.14 28.80 14.29
CA LEU A 370 1.24 27.78 13.77
C LEU A 370 1.69 26.38 14.19
N PHE A 371 0.77 25.42 14.12
CA PHE A 371 1.05 24.00 14.32
C PHE A 371 0.92 23.26 13.00
N GLN A 372 1.86 22.35 12.73
CA GLN A 372 1.89 21.52 11.53
C GLN A 372 1.77 20.05 11.93
N ASN A 373 1.00 19.27 11.16
CA ASN A 373 0.87 17.83 11.36
C ASN A 373 2.20 17.12 11.05
N PHE A 374 2.53 16.11 11.85
CA PHE A 374 3.48 15.08 11.43
C PHE A 374 2.90 14.27 10.25
N ASP A 375 3.77 13.61 9.49
CA ASP A 375 3.33 12.61 8.53
C ASP A 375 2.65 11.43 9.24
N LEU A 376 1.92 10.61 8.48
CA LEU A 376 1.12 9.51 9.03
C LEU A 376 1.98 8.49 9.78
N LYS A 377 3.20 8.20 9.29
CA LYS A 377 4.09 7.21 9.92
C LYS A 377 4.60 7.73 11.25
N THR A 378 5.10 8.97 11.31
CA THR A 378 5.54 9.56 12.58
C THR A 378 4.38 9.79 13.55
N THR A 379 3.18 10.10 13.05
CA THR A 379 1.94 10.13 13.84
C THR A 379 1.67 8.77 14.49
N TYR A 380 1.75 7.68 13.74
CA TYR A 380 1.60 6.32 14.27
C TYR A 380 2.68 5.97 15.30
N GLU A 381 3.95 6.33 15.06
CA GLU A 381 5.05 6.07 15.99
C GLU A 381 4.88 6.82 17.33
N LEU A 382 4.51 8.10 17.27
CA LEU A 382 4.19 8.93 18.45
C LEU A 382 3.00 8.36 19.22
N GLU A 383 1.95 7.92 18.53
CA GLU A 383 0.79 7.32 19.15
C GLU A 383 1.12 5.98 19.83
N GLN A 384 1.94 5.14 19.18
CA GLN A 384 2.40 3.89 19.80
C GLN A 384 3.26 4.14 21.04
N ALA A 385 4.13 5.16 21.01
CA ALA A 385 4.93 5.55 22.17
C ALA A 385 4.05 6.06 23.34
N TYR A 386 3.00 6.82 23.01
CA TYR A 386 2.03 7.33 23.97
C TYR A 386 1.27 6.19 24.65
N LEU A 387 0.71 5.27 23.86
CA LEU A 387 -0.02 4.11 24.36
C LEU A 387 0.85 3.17 25.22
N LYS A 388 2.12 3.00 24.85
CA LYS A 388 3.09 2.17 25.59
C LYS A 388 3.71 2.87 26.79
N LYS A 389 3.38 4.15 27.04
CA LYS A 389 3.95 4.97 28.12
C LYS A 389 5.48 5.01 28.07
N LEU A 390 6.04 5.08 26.86
CA LEU A 390 7.48 5.25 26.69
C LEU A 390 7.91 6.63 27.19
N PRO A 391 9.13 6.82 27.69
CA PRO A 391 9.58 8.11 28.21
C PRO A 391 9.86 9.13 27.10
N SER A 392 10.35 8.68 25.94
CA SER A 392 10.64 9.54 24.80
C SER A 392 10.60 8.78 23.47
N VAL A 393 10.46 9.52 22.37
CA VAL A 393 10.54 8.98 21.01
C VAL A 393 11.32 9.92 20.11
N LYS A 394 12.16 9.36 19.23
CA LYS A 394 12.90 10.16 18.23
C LYS A 394 12.04 10.34 16.99
N VAL A 395 11.96 11.58 16.52
CA VAL A 395 11.22 11.96 15.31
C VAL A 395 12.10 12.82 14.42
N THR A 396 11.74 12.93 13.14
CA THR A 396 12.41 13.85 12.21
C THR A 396 11.48 15.00 11.89
N ILE A 397 11.92 16.24 12.14
CA ILE A 397 11.17 17.46 11.82
C ILE A 397 12.01 18.25 10.83
N GLN A 398 11.50 18.47 9.62
CA GLN A 398 12.20 19.22 8.56
C GLN A 398 13.62 18.70 8.25
N GLY A 399 13.80 17.38 8.34
CA GLY A 399 15.08 16.72 8.10
C GLY A 399 16.05 16.71 9.29
N GLN A 400 15.69 17.34 10.42
CA GLN A 400 16.50 17.35 11.64
C GLN A 400 15.94 16.38 12.69
N PRO A 401 16.80 15.66 13.44
CA PRO A 401 16.37 14.74 14.48
C PRO A 401 15.97 15.50 15.75
N PHE A 402 14.78 15.20 16.27
CA PHE A 402 14.31 15.68 17.56
C PHE A 402 13.94 14.50 18.46
N THR A 403 14.05 14.70 19.78
CA THR A 403 13.55 13.75 20.78
C THR A 403 12.33 14.34 21.46
N VAL A 404 11.17 13.76 21.20
CA VAL A 404 9.91 14.12 21.87
C VAL A 404 9.89 13.46 23.24
N GLN A 405 9.77 14.26 24.30
CA GLN A 405 9.47 13.76 25.63
C GLN A 405 7.99 13.40 25.71
N MET A 406 7.65 12.21 26.18
CA MET A 406 6.25 11.76 26.26
C MET A 406 5.63 12.18 27.60
N PRO A 407 4.30 12.36 27.68
CA PRO A 407 3.28 12.03 26.67
C PRO A 407 2.94 13.15 25.69
N SER A 408 3.52 14.35 25.80
CA SER A 408 3.02 15.53 25.07
C SER A 408 4.10 16.50 24.57
N GLY A 409 5.37 16.16 24.68
CA GLY A 409 6.51 17.02 24.36
C GLY A 409 7.14 17.67 25.60
N PRO A 410 8.05 18.65 25.40
CA PRO A 410 8.48 19.20 24.12
C PRO A 410 9.37 18.23 23.33
N ALA A 411 9.62 18.57 22.06
CA ALA A 411 10.65 17.94 21.25
C ALA A 411 11.94 18.74 21.33
N THR A 412 13.08 18.10 21.61
CA THR A 412 14.38 18.77 21.73
C THR A 412 15.38 18.19 20.73
N ASP A 413 16.09 19.04 20.00
CA ASP A 413 17.22 18.62 19.15
C ASP A 413 18.51 18.44 19.96
N ASP A 414 19.61 18.13 19.28
CA ASP A 414 20.94 17.97 19.88
C ASP A 414 21.61 19.30 20.30
N GLN A 415 21.11 20.43 19.81
CA GLN A 415 21.57 21.78 20.15
C GLN A 415 20.77 22.40 21.31
N GLY A 416 19.75 21.71 21.82
CA GLY A 416 18.90 22.16 22.91
C GLY A 416 17.74 23.06 22.46
N GLN A 417 17.51 23.21 21.16
CA GLN A 417 16.33 23.89 20.64
C GLN A 417 15.08 23.04 20.90
N THR A 418 14.04 23.68 21.44
CA THR A 418 12.79 23.02 21.80
C THR A 418 11.64 23.45 20.90
N LEU A 419 10.83 22.47 20.48
CA LEU A 419 9.57 22.66 19.77
C LEU A 419 8.43 22.14 20.62
N LYS A 420 7.32 22.89 20.69
CA LYS A 420 6.11 22.38 21.33
C LYS A 420 5.49 21.31 20.46
N ILE A 421 5.13 20.20 21.08
CA ILE A 421 4.34 19.14 20.48
C ILE A 421 2.94 19.22 21.07
N GLN A 422 1.94 18.87 20.27
CA GLN A 422 0.59 18.65 20.78
C GLN A 422 -0.01 17.42 20.11
N ARG A 423 -0.74 16.65 20.91
CA ARG A 423 -1.59 15.56 20.46
C ARG A 423 -3.01 16.09 20.38
N TYR A 424 -3.61 16.01 19.21
CA TYR A 424 -5.00 16.34 18.97
C TYR A 424 -5.73 15.07 18.58
N ASP A 425 -6.66 14.62 19.42
CA ASP A 425 -7.63 13.63 18.98
C ASP A 425 -8.48 14.28 17.90
N LYS A 426 -8.44 13.74 16.67
CA LYS A 426 -9.34 14.18 15.59
C LYS A 426 -10.81 13.87 15.90
N ILE A 427 -11.03 13.18 17.00
CA ILE A 427 -12.25 12.52 17.41
C ILE A 427 -12.57 12.99 18.84
N LYS A 428 -13.61 13.81 19.01
CA LYS A 428 -13.93 14.48 20.29
C LYS A 428 -14.61 13.50 21.23
N VAL A 429 -14.09 13.39 22.45
CA VAL A 429 -14.75 12.63 23.54
C VAL A 429 -16.09 13.30 23.84
N GLY A 430 -17.18 12.58 23.57
CA GLY A 430 -18.56 13.04 23.73
C GLY A 430 -19.38 13.00 22.44
N GLU A 431 -18.75 13.04 21.25
CA GLU A 431 -19.45 12.93 19.95
C GLU A 431 -19.25 11.56 19.27
N ASP A 432 -18.13 10.85 19.55
CA ASP A 432 -17.69 9.69 18.74
C ASP A 432 -17.57 8.33 19.49
N VAL A 433 -17.94 8.27 20.77
CA VAL A 433 -18.10 7.01 21.53
C VAL A 433 -19.57 6.79 21.86
N PRO A 434 -20.03 5.53 22.05
CA PRO A 434 -21.43 5.28 22.29
C PRO A 434 -21.96 6.03 23.51
N ALA A 435 -23.08 6.74 23.35
CA ALA A 435 -23.66 7.57 24.39
C ALA A 435 -24.04 6.83 25.69
N HIS A 436 -24.13 5.49 25.63
CA HIS A 436 -24.44 4.65 26.78
C HIS A 436 -23.19 4.26 27.61
N TRP A 437 -21.98 4.65 27.19
CA TRP A 437 -20.76 4.39 27.95
C TRP A 437 -20.69 5.24 29.21
N ASP A 438 -20.17 4.66 30.29
CA ASP A 438 -19.82 5.38 31.51
C ASP A 438 -18.63 6.32 31.26
N ILE A 439 -18.54 7.35 32.08
CA ILE A 439 -17.41 8.26 32.10
C ILE A 439 -16.14 7.47 32.44
N MET A 440 -15.20 7.45 31.52
CA MET A 440 -13.89 6.83 31.74
C MET A 440 -12.96 7.76 32.52
N PRO A 441 -12.13 7.24 33.44
CA PRO A 441 -11.04 8.00 34.04
C PRO A 441 -10.10 8.56 32.97
N VAL A 442 -9.56 9.76 33.20
CA VAL A 442 -8.74 10.50 32.22
C VAL A 442 -7.53 9.70 31.70
N ASP A 443 -6.93 8.87 32.55
CA ASP A 443 -5.74 8.08 32.21
C ASP A 443 -6.03 6.61 31.85
N ALA A 444 -7.31 6.22 31.79
CA ALA A 444 -7.70 4.84 31.49
C ALA A 444 -7.80 4.62 29.98
N SER A 445 -6.97 3.74 29.44
CA SER A 445 -7.03 3.27 28.04
C SER A 445 -8.18 2.28 27.80
N CYS A 446 -8.56 1.54 28.84
CA CYS A 446 -9.67 0.59 28.83
C CYS A 446 -10.38 0.60 30.20
N LEU A 447 -11.70 0.47 30.19
CA LEU A 447 -12.52 0.30 31.40
C LEU A 447 -13.50 -0.85 31.19
N ALA A 448 -13.49 -1.83 32.09
CA ALA A 448 -14.53 -2.87 32.17
C ALA A 448 -15.57 -2.44 33.20
N VAL A 449 -16.80 -2.18 32.76
CA VAL A 449 -17.90 -1.74 33.62
C VAL A 449 -18.84 -2.91 33.84
N THR A 450 -18.99 -3.35 35.09
CA THR A 450 -20.02 -4.33 35.46
C THR A 450 -21.41 -3.75 35.23
N ILE A 451 -22.19 -4.39 34.36
CA ILE A 451 -23.55 -3.98 34.04
C ILE A 451 -24.50 -4.53 35.11
N THR A 452 -25.32 -3.64 35.68
CA THR A 452 -26.28 -4.01 36.72
C THR A 452 -27.36 -4.94 36.17
N GLU A 453 -27.63 -6.03 36.89
CA GLU A 453 -28.71 -6.98 36.57
C GLU A 453 -30.06 -6.27 36.50
N GLY A 454 -30.90 -6.68 35.54
CA GLY A 454 -32.24 -6.11 35.32
C GLY A 454 -32.29 -4.81 34.50
N THR A 455 -31.15 -4.22 34.15
CA THR A 455 -31.11 -3.13 33.17
C THR A 455 -31.40 -3.64 31.75
N ALA A 456 -31.90 -2.77 30.86
CA ALA A 456 -32.21 -3.15 29.47
C ALA A 456 -30.99 -3.72 28.73
N GLU A 457 -29.80 -3.15 28.97
CA GLU A 457 -28.54 -3.63 28.43
C GLU A 457 -28.17 -5.03 28.94
N HIS A 458 -28.28 -5.26 30.25
CA HIS A 458 -28.06 -6.59 30.83
C HIS A 458 -29.02 -7.62 30.22
N THR A 459 -30.32 -7.30 30.17
CA THR A 459 -31.35 -8.19 29.62
C THR A 459 -31.12 -8.50 28.16
N GLU A 460 -30.66 -7.55 27.34
CA GLU A 460 -30.32 -7.80 25.93
C GLU A 460 -29.18 -8.81 25.79
N VAL A 461 -28.04 -8.55 26.45
CA VAL A 461 -26.86 -9.43 26.38
C VAL A 461 -27.17 -10.82 26.94
N GLN A 462 -27.88 -10.88 28.08
CA GLN A 462 -28.35 -12.12 28.67
C GLN A 462 -29.25 -12.90 27.70
N SER A 463 -30.19 -12.24 27.02
CA SER A 463 -31.10 -12.90 26.08
C SER A 463 -30.34 -13.49 24.88
N LEU A 464 -29.37 -12.76 24.33
CA LEU A 464 -28.53 -13.24 23.23
C LEU A 464 -27.72 -14.49 23.65
N PHE A 465 -27.18 -14.50 24.87
CA PHE A 465 -26.46 -15.65 25.42
C PHE A 465 -27.40 -16.85 25.65
N GLN A 466 -28.51 -16.61 26.35
CA GLN A 466 -29.47 -17.66 26.74
C GLN A 466 -30.27 -18.24 25.58
N ALA A 467 -30.33 -17.55 24.43
CA ALA A 467 -30.94 -18.07 23.21
C ALA A 467 -30.35 -19.42 22.77
N THR A 468 -29.10 -19.71 23.14
CA THR A 468 -28.45 -20.98 22.79
C THR A 468 -27.67 -21.63 23.93
N CYS A 469 -27.40 -20.93 25.04
CA CYS A 469 -26.61 -21.46 26.16
C CYS A 469 -27.40 -21.44 27.48
N GLY A 470 -27.63 -22.63 28.06
CA GLY A 470 -28.35 -22.78 29.33
C GLY A 470 -27.52 -22.55 30.60
N ASN A 471 -26.27 -22.08 30.47
CA ASN A 471 -25.40 -21.87 31.63
C ASN A 471 -25.81 -20.61 32.43
N THR A 472 -25.43 -20.56 33.70
CA THR A 472 -25.75 -19.45 34.59
C THR A 472 -24.73 -18.33 34.44
N ILE A 473 -25.17 -17.14 34.01
CA ILE A 473 -24.35 -15.93 34.00
C ILE A 473 -24.12 -15.48 35.44
N THR A 474 -22.88 -15.14 35.78
CA THR A 474 -22.51 -14.58 37.09
C THR A 474 -22.15 -13.10 37.02
N LYS A 475 -21.69 -12.62 35.86
CA LYS A 475 -21.29 -11.23 35.65
C LYS A 475 -21.28 -10.90 34.16
N ILE A 476 -21.75 -9.70 33.80
CA ILE A 476 -21.60 -9.11 32.47
C ILE A 476 -20.83 -7.79 32.64
N GLU A 477 -19.74 -7.62 31.90
CA GLU A 477 -18.95 -6.40 31.88
C GLU A 477 -18.97 -5.80 30.48
N ARG A 478 -19.39 -4.53 30.35
CA ARG A 478 -19.17 -3.76 29.12
C ARG A 478 -17.72 -3.34 29.07
N ILE A 479 -17.05 -3.61 27.96
CA ILE A 479 -15.70 -3.14 27.75
C ILE A 479 -15.79 -1.80 27.03
N GLN A 480 -15.12 -0.80 27.58
CA GLN A 480 -15.00 0.54 27.04
C GLN A 480 -13.53 0.79 26.70
N ASN A 481 -13.19 0.53 25.44
CA ASN A 481 -11.87 0.83 24.89
C ASN A 481 -12.05 1.77 23.70
N PRO A 482 -11.83 3.09 23.88
CA PRO A 482 -12.04 4.08 22.83
C PRO A 482 -11.22 3.81 21.56
N LEU A 483 -9.99 3.30 21.69
CA LEU A 483 -9.12 3.05 20.54
C LEU A 483 -9.62 1.88 19.69
N LEU A 484 -9.99 0.77 20.33
CA LEU A 484 -10.56 -0.39 19.63
C LEU A 484 -11.92 -0.06 19.01
N TRP A 485 -12.76 0.70 19.71
CA TRP A 485 -14.05 1.15 19.18
C TRP A 485 -13.87 2.00 17.91
N LYS A 486 -13.01 3.01 17.97
CA LYS A 486 -12.73 3.90 16.84
C LYS A 486 -12.16 3.13 15.65
N SER A 487 -11.22 2.21 15.89
CA SER A 487 -10.66 1.34 14.86
C SER A 487 -11.74 0.52 14.14
N LEU A 488 -12.70 -0.03 14.89
CA LEU A 488 -13.85 -0.72 14.32
C LEU A 488 -14.72 0.20 13.46
N GLN A 489 -15.04 1.41 13.94
CA GLN A 489 -15.90 2.34 13.19
C GLN A 489 -15.26 2.80 11.87
N ILE A 490 -13.94 3.02 11.85
CA ILE A 490 -13.22 3.38 10.61
C ILE A 490 -13.28 2.24 9.59
N LEU A 491 -12.96 1.02 10.03
CA LEU A 491 -13.03 -0.17 9.17
C LEU A 491 -14.46 -0.41 8.67
N LYS A 492 -15.46 -0.12 9.49
CA LYS A 492 -16.87 -0.21 9.11
C LYS A 492 -17.20 0.76 7.98
N CYS A 493 -16.87 2.04 8.12
CA CYS A 493 -17.10 3.05 7.09
C CYS A 493 -16.43 2.69 5.76
N ASP A 494 -15.17 2.24 5.82
CA ASP A 494 -14.46 1.78 4.62
C ASP A 494 -15.16 0.56 3.97
N MET A 495 -15.48 -0.46 4.77
CA MET A 495 -16.13 -1.67 4.29
C MET A 495 -17.52 -1.40 3.71
N GLU A 496 -18.28 -0.46 4.27
CA GLU A 496 -19.57 -0.03 3.73
C GLU A 496 -19.46 0.66 2.38
N ARG A 497 -18.41 1.47 2.19
CA ARG A 497 -18.10 2.10 0.91
C ARG A 497 -17.64 1.07 -0.12
N ARG A 498 -16.77 0.14 0.26
CA ARG A 498 -16.27 -0.92 -0.64
C ARG A 498 -17.36 -1.89 -1.06
N ASN A 499 -18.17 -2.38 -0.12
CA ASN A 499 -19.21 -3.37 -0.40
C ASN A 499 -20.52 -2.75 -0.91
N GLY A 500 -20.68 -1.44 -0.81
CA GLY A 500 -21.87 -0.73 -1.28
C GLY A 500 -23.13 -1.00 -0.44
N HIS A 501 -22.99 -1.51 0.78
CA HIS A 501 -24.09 -1.77 1.70
C HIS A 501 -23.71 -1.63 3.17
N GLN A 502 -24.70 -1.52 4.06
CA GLN A 502 -24.52 -1.29 5.50
C GLN A 502 -24.53 -2.59 6.34
N GLY A 503 -24.80 -3.74 5.70
CA GLY A 503 -24.92 -5.06 6.36
C GLY A 503 -23.60 -5.74 6.75
N ASN A 504 -22.57 -4.96 7.08
CA ASN A 504 -21.20 -5.50 7.26
C ASN A 504 -20.88 -5.95 8.69
N GLU A 505 -21.70 -5.58 9.68
CA GLU A 505 -21.42 -5.85 11.10
C GLU A 505 -22.37 -6.90 11.69
N ARG A 506 -21.84 -7.80 12.51
CA ARG A 506 -22.62 -8.80 13.26
C ARG A 506 -22.19 -8.84 14.73
N ARG A 507 -23.13 -9.19 15.61
CA ARG A 507 -22.83 -9.52 17.01
C ARG A 507 -22.57 -11.03 17.13
N LEU A 508 -21.36 -11.41 17.55
CA LEU A 508 -20.91 -12.81 17.58
C LEU A 508 -20.17 -13.14 18.89
N PHE A 509 -20.06 -14.43 19.21
CA PHE A 509 -19.50 -14.91 20.46
C PHE A 509 -18.07 -15.44 20.31
N HIS A 510 -17.17 -15.14 21.25
CA HIS A 510 -15.81 -15.67 21.29
C HIS A 510 -15.47 -16.21 22.68
N GLY A 511 -15.30 -17.53 22.80
CA GLY A 511 -14.89 -18.16 24.07
C GLY A 511 -13.39 -18.01 24.30
N THR A 512 -12.99 -17.67 25.53
CA THR A 512 -11.58 -17.44 25.87
C THR A 512 -11.21 -17.99 27.25
N SER A 513 -9.91 -18.11 27.53
CA SER A 513 -9.39 -18.35 28.88
C SER A 513 -9.14 -17.04 29.63
N GLU A 514 -9.17 -17.10 30.95
CA GLU A 514 -9.05 -15.92 31.83
C GLU A 514 -7.68 -15.22 31.73
N ASP A 515 -6.61 -15.97 31.47
CA ASP A 515 -5.23 -15.46 31.38
C ASP A 515 -5.01 -14.46 30.25
N ILE A 516 -5.85 -14.48 29.21
CA ILE A 516 -5.74 -13.55 28.06
C ILE A 516 -6.82 -12.45 28.06
N VAL A 517 -7.74 -12.44 29.03
CA VAL A 517 -8.83 -11.44 29.11
C VAL A 517 -8.26 -10.02 29.16
N ALA A 518 -7.29 -9.76 30.05
CA ALA A 518 -6.68 -8.43 30.18
C ALA A 518 -6.02 -7.97 28.87
N ALA A 519 -5.38 -8.89 28.14
CA ALA A 519 -4.76 -8.59 26.85
C ALA A 519 -5.80 -8.25 25.78
N ILE A 520 -6.93 -9.00 25.73
CA ILE A 520 -8.01 -8.74 24.78
C ILE A 520 -8.70 -7.40 25.07
N ASN A 521 -8.98 -7.10 26.33
CA ASN A 521 -9.58 -5.82 26.73
C ASN A 521 -8.71 -4.63 26.31
N GLU A 522 -7.40 -4.73 26.53
CA GLU A 522 -6.48 -3.62 26.28
C GLU A 522 -6.12 -3.49 24.79
N ARG A 523 -5.93 -4.60 24.07
CA ARG A 523 -5.29 -4.63 22.74
C ARG A 523 -6.15 -5.25 21.64
N GLY A 524 -7.35 -5.72 21.95
CA GLY A 524 -8.22 -6.41 21.01
C GLY A 524 -7.81 -7.87 20.78
N PHE A 525 -8.37 -8.50 19.75
CA PHE A 525 -8.06 -9.89 19.42
C PHE A 525 -6.69 -9.99 18.74
N ASN A 526 -5.98 -11.10 18.91
CA ASN A 526 -4.78 -11.39 18.13
C ASN A 526 -4.79 -12.85 17.70
N ARG A 527 -4.58 -13.08 16.40
CA ARG A 527 -4.53 -14.43 15.81
C ARG A 527 -3.55 -15.39 16.52
N ASN A 528 -2.44 -14.89 17.08
CA ASN A 528 -1.40 -15.72 17.72
C ASN A 528 -1.85 -16.36 19.04
N TYR A 529 -2.88 -15.84 19.69
CA TYR A 529 -3.47 -16.47 20.89
C TYR A 529 -4.94 -16.86 20.72
N ALA A 530 -5.69 -16.20 19.83
CA ALA A 530 -7.11 -16.45 19.60
C ALA A 530 -7.40 -17.54 18.53
N GLY A 531 -6.41 -17.92 17.71
CA GLY A 531 -6.53 -18.92 16.64
C GLY A 531 -5.97 -20.33 16.98
N LYS A 532 -5.63 -20.60 18.24
CA LYS A 532 -4.93 -21.85 18.62
C LYS A 532 -5.77 -23.12 18.51
N ASN A 533 -7.09 -23.00 18.46
CA ASN A 533 -8.01 -24.14 18.41
C ASN A 533 -8.71 -24.19 17.05
N ALA A 534 -8.42 -25.23 16.26
CA ALA A 534 -9.18 -25.64 15.07
C ALA A 534 -9.28 -24.59 13.93
N ALA A 535 -8.15 -24.27 13.30
CA ALA A 535 -8.05 -23.52 12.02
C ALA A 535 -8.61 -24.30 10.80
N VAL A 536 -9.81 -24.89 10.94
CA VAL A 536 -10.46 -25.78 9.95
C VAL A 536 -10.96 -25.00 8.74
N TYR A 537 -11.30 -23.72 8.95
CA TYR A 537 -11.89 -22.82 7.94
C TYR A 537 -11.00 -21.60 7.64
N GLY A 538 -9.77 -21.58 8.17
CA GLY A 538 -8.78 -20.53 7.96
C GLY A 538 -7.92 -20.24 9.21
N ASN A 539 -6.74 -19.68 9.02
CA ASN A 539 -5.80 -19.26 10.06
C ASN A 539 -6.14 -17.84 10.56
N GLY A 540 -7.37 -17.66 11.04
CA GLY A 540 -7.88 -16.38 11.55
C GLY A 540 -8.44 -16.49 12.97
N THR A 541 -9.10 -15.42 13.42
CA THR A 541 -9.81 -15.41 14.70
C THR A 541 -11.26 -15.82 14.49
N TYR A 542 -11.72 -16.79 15.29
CA TYR A 542 -13.03 -17.42 15.15
C TYR A 542 -14.09 -16.77 16.02
N PHE A 543 -15.27 -16.53 15.46
CA PHE A 543 -16.43 -15.98 16.15
C PHE A 543 -17.67 -16.81 15.84
N ALA A 544 -18.34 -17.33 16.87
CA ALA A 544 -19.52 -18.17 16.72
C ALA A 544 -20.80 -17.35 16.71
N VAL A 545 -21.77 -17.76 15.89
CA VAL A 545 -23.14 -17.21 15.91
C VAL A 545 -23.87 -17.63 17.18
N LYS A 546 -23.61 -18.84 17.69
CA LYS A 546 -24.27 -19.40 18.87
C LYS A 546 -23.34 -19.38 20.08
N ALA A 547 -23.82 -18.84 21.20
CA ALA A 547 -23.11 -18.83 22.47
C ALA A 547 -22.74 -20.24 22.94
N SER A 548 -23.59 -21.24 22.71
CA SER A 548 -23.29 -22.64 23.08
C SER A 548 -22.00 -23.18 22.47
N TYR A 549 -21.65 -22.77 21.26
CA TYR A 549 -20.40 -23.18 20.63
C TYR A 549 -19.21 -22.61 21.41
N SER A 550 -19.20 -21.30 21.63
CA SER A 550 -18.15 -20.60 22.41
C SER A 550 -18.12 -21.03 23.88
N ALA A 551 -19.22 -21.59 24.42
CA ALA A 551 -19.30 -22.12 25.77
C ALA A 551 -18.57 -23.46 25.95
N HIS A 552 -18.12 -24.11 24.87
CA HIS A 552 -17.36 -25.36 25.00
C HIS A 552 -16.05 -25.16 25.77
N ASN A 553 -15.65 -26.15 26.59
CA ASN A 553 -14.45 -26.07 27.44
C ASN A 553 -13.14 -25.87 26.66
N THR A 554 -13.12 -26.25 25.39
CA THR A 554 -11.98 -26.01 24.50
C THR A 554 -11.70 -24.52 24.29
N TYR A 555 -12.77 -23.71 24.21
CA TYR A 555 -12.68 -22.29 23.87
C TYR A 555 -12.74 -21.43 25.12
N SER A 556 -13.83 -21.56 25.89
CA SER A 556 -13.97 -20.88 27.18
C SER A 556 -13.45 -21.77 28.31
N LYS A 557 -12.12 -21.83 28.46
CA LYS A 557 -11.50 -22.73 29.46
C LYS A 557 -11.95 -22.33 30.88
N PRO A 558 -12.49 -23.27 31.67
CA PRO A 558 -12.94 -22.96 33.01
C PRO A 558 -11.74 -22.67 33.94
N ASN A 559 -11.84 -21.62 34.76
CA ASN A 559 -10.98 -21.39 35.93
C ASN A 559 -11.85 -21.28 37.17
N ASN A 560 -11.58 -22.09 38.21
CA ASN A 560 -12.41 -22.18 39.43
C ASN A 560 -13.92 -22.33 39.15
N GLY A 561 -14.26 -23.08 38.09
CA GLY A 561 -15.64 -23.30 37.64
C GLY A 561 -16.26 -22.17 36.82
N GLU A 562 -15.62 -21.00 36.74
CA GLU A 562 -16.03 -19.87 35.89
C GLU A 562 -15.43 -19.95 34.49
N LYS A 563 -16.22 -19.53 33.52
CA LYS A 563 -15.86 -19.49 32.10
C LYS A 563 -16.05 -18.07 31.58
N ARG A 564 -15.24 -17.69 30.59
CA ARG A 564 -15.25 -16.34 29.99
C ARG A 564 -15.58 -16.42 28.50
N MET A 565 -16.46 -15.55 28.05
CA MET A 565 -16.85 -15.42 26.65
C MET A 565 -17.14 -13.96 26.33
N TYR A 566 -16.65 -13.48 25.20
CA TYR A 566 -17.03 -12.18 24.70
C TYR A 566 -18.27 -12.26 23.80
N LEU A 567 -19.15 -11.27 23.90
CA LEU A 567 -20.06 -10.86 22.84
C LEU A 567 -19.42 -9.67 22.13
N CYS A 568 -19.13 -9.83 20.84
CA CYS A 568 -18.29 -8.92 20.06
C CYS A 568 -19.10 -8.28 18.94
N ARG A 569 -18.72 -7.07 18.54
CA ARG A 569 -19.08 -6.55 17.20
C ARG A 569 -17.98 -6.96 16.23
N VAL A 570 -18.37 -7.60 15.14
CA VAL A 570 -17.44 -8.16 14.15
C VAL A 570 -17.84 -7.66 12.77
N LEU A 571 -16.89 -7.07 12.05
CA LEU A 571 -17.05 -6.68 10.65
C LEU A 571 -16.88 -7.91 9.77
N THR A 572 -17.98 -8.61 9.51
CA THR A 572 -18.01 -9.81 8.67
C THR A 572 -18.03 -9.49 7.19
N GLY A 573 -18.52 -8.30 6.82
CA GLY A 573 -18.57 -7.83 5.45
C GLY A 573 -19.23 -8.80 4.47
N ASP A 574 -18.72 -8.83 3.25
CA ASP A 574 -18.97 -9.89 2.30
C ASP A 574 -18.16 -11.13 2.68
N TYR A 575 -18.78 -12.30 2.69
CA TYR A 575 -18.12 -13.53 3.15
C TYR A 575 -18.30 -14.71 2.19
N THR A 576 -17.40 -15.68 2.32
CA THR A 576 -17.43 -16.91 1.52
C THR A 576 -16.95 -18.12 2.31
N LEU A 577 -17.07 -19.31 1.73
CA LEU A 577 -16.74 -20.57 2.40
C LEU A 577 -15.25 -20.65 2.72
N GLY A 578 -14.92 -20.89 3.99
CA GLY A 578 -13.56 -21.08 4.45
C GLY A 578 -13.04 -22.50 4.25
N LYS A 579 -11.72 -22.62 4.17
CA LYS A 579 -11.01 -23.90 4.05
C LYS A 579 -9.78 -23.90 4.96
N LYS A 580 -9.34 -25.11 5.31
CA LYS A 580 -8.13 -25.29 6.13
C LYS A 580 -6.93 -24.66 5.44
N HIS A 581 -6.04 -24.05 6.22
CA HIS A 581 -4.81 -23.38 5.74
C HIS A 581 -5.01 -22.11 4.89
N MET A 582 -6.21 -21.51 4.89
CA MET A 582 -6.39 -20.17 4.33
C MET A 582 -5.86 -19.11 5.29
N ASP A 583 -4.87 -18.33 4.90
CA ASP A 583 -4.30 -17.25 5.73
C ASP A 583 -5.03 -15.92 5.61
N LEU A 584 -5.87 -15.78 4.58
CA LEU A 584 -6.71 -14.64 4.21
C LEU A 584 -7.91 -15.13 3.36
N PRO A 585 -9.02 -14.37 3.24
CA PRO A 585 -10.14 -14.73 2.37
C PRO A 585 -9.77 -14.69 0.87
N PRO A 586 -10.49 -15.40 -0.02
CA PRO A 586 -10.24 -15.36 -1.46
C PRO A 586 -10.85 -14.10 -2.11
N ASN A 587 -10.52 -13.90 -3.38
CA ASN A 587 -11.10 -12.82 -4.21
C ASN A 587 -12.59 -13.07 -4.48
N LYS A 588 -13.37 -11.99 -4.62
CA LYS A 588 -14.79 -12.05 -4.99
C LYS A 588 -14.97 -12.48 -6.45
N ASP A 589 -14.07 -12.03 -7.31
CA ASP A 589 -13.94 -12.41 -8.72
C ASP A 589 -12.49 -12.85 -8.97
N PRO A 590 -12.24 -13.97 -9.67
CA PRO A 590 -10.89 -14.41 -10.04
C PRO A 590 -10.02 -13.33 -10.73
N ASN A 591 -10.64 -12.39 -11.44
CA ASN A 591 -9.95 -11.36 -12.22
C ASN A 591 -9.97 -9.97 -11.53
N SER A 592 -10.49 -9.88 -10.30
CA SER A 592 -10.54 -8.63 -9.55
C SER A 592 -9.65 -8.69 -8.32
N ALA A 593 -9.02 -7.57 -7.98
CA ALA A 593 -8.30 -7.42 -6.70
C ALA A 593 -9.22 -7.35 -5.47
N ASP A 594 -10.55 -7.29 -5.63
CA ASP A 594 -11.49 -7.22 -4.51
C ASP A 594 -11.64 -8.58 -3.82
N ILE A 595 -11.51 -8.58 -2.49
CA ILE A 595 -11.52 -9.79 -1.65
C ILE A 595 -12.75 -9.83 -0.76
N PHE A 596 -13.17 -11.05 -0.38
CA PHE A 596 -14.12 -11.20 0.71
C PHE A 596 -13.51 -10.67 2.02
N ASP A 597 -14.34 -10.16 2.92
CA ASP A 597 -13.90 -9.58 4.18
C ASP A 597 -13.74 -10.64 5.29
N SER A 598 -14.46 -11.77 5.19
CA SER A 598 -14.36 -12.88 6.14
C SER A 598 -14.69 -14.25 5.52
N LEU A 599 -14.39 -15.32 6.26
CA LEU A 599 -14.73 -16.69 5.89
C LEU A 599 -15.80 -17.28 6.82
N VAL A 600 -16.55 -18.27 6.32
CA VAL A 600 -17.60 -18.98 7.07
C VAL A 600 -17.51 -20.49 6.92
N ASP A 601 -18.10 -21.23 7.86
CA ASP A 601 -18.24 -22.70 7.80
C ASP A 601 -19.29 -23.16 6.78
N ASN A 602 -20.32 -22.34 6.56
CA ASN A 602 -21.41 -22.59 5.62
C ASN A 602 -21.85 -21.26 5.02
N LYS A 603 -21.90 -21.17 3.69
CA LYS A 603 -22.21 -19.91 2.97
C LYS A 603 -23.66 -19.47 3.14
N ASP A 604 -24.60 -20.41 3.14
CA ASP A 604 -26.04 -20.12 3.16
C ASP A 604 -26.54 -19.88 4.58
N ASN A 605 -25.98 -20.59 5.56
CA ASN A 605 -26.32 -20.45 6.97
C ASN A 605 -25.08 -20.57 7.87
N PRO A 606 -24.27 -19.51 7.99
CA PRO A 606 -23.05 -19.51 8.79
C PRO A 606 -23.34 -19.82 10.27
N ASN A 607 -22.59 -20.72 10.89
CA ASN A 607 -22.53 -20.85 12.35
C ASN A 607 -21.31 -20.16 12.95
N MET A 608 -20.33 -19.79 12.13
CA MET A 608 -19.15 -19.04 12.56
C MET A 608 -18.61 -18.15 11.44
N PHE A 609 -17.88 -17.12 11.86
CA PHE A 609 -17.12 -16.22 11.00
C PHE A 609 -15.66 -16.22 11.43
N ILE A 610 -14.77 -16.16 10.44
CA ILE A 610 -13.32 -16.13 10.62
C ILE A 610 -12.83 -14.83 10.00
N ILE A 611 -12.29 -13.96 10.84
CA ILE A 611 -11.68 -12.69 10.41
C ILE A 611 -10.16 -12.77 10.46
N PHE A 612 -9.51 -11.98 9.61
CA PHE A 612 -8.07 -12.07 9.37
C PHE A 612 -7.32 -10.79 9.71
N HIS A 613 -8.02 -9.71 10.08
CA HIS A 613 -7.41 -8.54 10.67
C HIS A 613 -7.90 -8.37 12.10
N ASP A 614 -6.95 -8.30 13.03
CA ASP A 614 -7.18 -8.25 14.48
C ASP A 614 -8.10 -7.09 14.91
N HIS A 615 -8.14 -6.00 14.13
CA HIS A 615 -8.96 -4.81 14.38
C HIS A 615 -10.39 -4.87 13.79
N GLN A 616 -10.76 -5.94 13.05
CA GLN A 616 -12.13 -6.14 12.52
C GLN A 616 -13.14 -6.56 13.60
N ALA A 617 -12.74 -6.70 14.86
CA ALA A 617 -13.62 -7.06 15.96
C ALA A 617 -13.39 -6.21 17.21
N TYR A 618 -14.49 -5.83 17.86
CA TYR A 618 -14.52 -5.11 19.13
C TYR A 618 -15.11 -6.01 20.22
N PRO A 619 -14.39 -6.27 21.33
CA PRO A 619 -14.88 -7.10 22.43
C PRO A 619 -15.89 -6.32 23.29
N GLU A 620 -17.12 -6.16 22.82
CA GLU A 620 -18.10 -5.25 23.42
C GLU A 620 -18.51 -5.61 24.86
N TYR A 621 -18.75 -6.89 25.13
CA TYR A 621 -19.11 -7.39 26.46
C TYR A 621 -18.32 -8.64 26.82
N LEU A 622 -17.84 -8.71 28.05
CA LEU A 622 -17.30 -9.92 28.66
C LEU A 622 -18.35 -10.56 29.55
N ILE A 623 -18.77 -11.77 29.19
CA ILE A 623 -19.72 -12.59 29.93
C ILE A 623 -18.95 -13.62 30.75
N THR A 624 -19.22 -13.62 32.04
CA THR A 624 -18.77 -14.63 32.99
C THR A 624 -19.91 -15.54 33.33
N PHE A 625 -19.68 -16.85 33.25
CA PHE A 625 -20.73 -17.83 33.51
C PHE A 625 -20.16 -19.11 34.10
N LYS A 626 -21.04 -19.90 34.71
CA LYS A 626 -20.74 -21.23 35.27
C LYS A 626 -21.66 -22.25 34.62
N LYS A 627 -21.20 -23.50 34.56
CA LYS A 627 -22.08 -24.60 34.17
C LYS A 627 -23.23 -24.69 35.16
N GLN A 628 -24.45 -24.84 34.65
CA GLN A 628 -25.65 -25.04 35.46
C GLN A 628 -25.55 -26.31 36.31
#